data_AF-A0A699H2Y1-F1
#
_entry.id   AF-A0A699H2Y1-F1
#
_cell.length_a   1.000
_cell.length_b   1.000
_cell.length_c   1.000
_cell.angle_alpha   90.00
_cell.angle_beta   90.00
_cell.angle_gamma   90.00
#
_symmetry.space_group_name_H-M   'P 1'
#
loop_
_entity.id
_entity.type
_entity.pdbx_description
1 polymer ?
#
loop_
_entity_poly.entity_id
_entity_poly.type
_entity_poly.pdbx_seq_one_letter_code
_entity_poly.pdbx_strand_id
1 'polypeptide(L)'
;METELWNLTDKVERFIGCLPDNIQGHVIAAEPTKLQDAIRIANNLMDQKLKGYARSAENKRMLENNPRDNRGQQSVFKRQKVGGHNVARAYTALEII
;
A
#
# COMPACT_ATOMS: atom_id res chain seq x y z
N MET A 1 -9.80 29.57 -31.73
CA MET A 1 -9.04 28.33 -31.47
C MET A 1 -8.64 28.22 -29.99
N GLU A 2 -8.13 29.27 -29.33
CA GLU A 2 -7.72 29.19 -27.91
C GLU A 2 -8.88 29.09 -26.90
N THR A 3 -10.07 29.58 -27.25
CA THR A 3 -11.26 29.57 -26.38
C THR A 3 -11.83 28.17 -26.14
N GLU A 4 -11.64 27.25 -27.09
CA GLU A 4 -12.09 25.85 -26.95
C GLU A 4 -11.14 25.05 -26.05
N LEU A 5 -9.85 25.36 -26.10
CA LEU A 5 -8.85 24.70 -25.25
C LEU A 5 -9.06 25.05 -23.77
N TRP A 6 -9.26 26.33 -23.46
CA TRP A 6 -9.55 26.80 -22.10
C TRP A 6 -10.82 26.19 -21.50
N ASN A 7 -11.87 26.02 -22.31
CA ASN A 7 -13.10 25.37 -21.88
C ASN A 7 -12.91 23.86 -21.61
N LEU A 8 -12.00 23.20 -22.34
CA LEU A 8 -11.67 21.79 -22.13
C LEU A 8 -10.83 21.59 -20.87
N THR A 9 -9.83 22.44 -20.62
CA THR A 9 -9.01 22.38 -19.41
C THR A 9 -9.82 22.72 -18.16
N ASP A 10 -10.66 23.76 -18.18
CA ASP A 10 -11.56 24.11 -17.05
C ASP A 10 -12.46 22.93 -16.65
N LYS A 11 -13.01 22.22 -17.63
CA LYS A 11 -13.84 21.04 -17.37
C LYS A 11 -13.07 19.90 -16.71
N VAL A 12 -11.82 19.67 -17.11
CA VAL A 12 -10.95 18.66 -16.49
C VAL A 12 -10.63 19.05 -15.05
N GLU A 13 -10.23 20.30 -14.81
CA GLU A 13 -9.89 20.79 -13.47
C GLU A 13 -11.09 20.75 -12.52
N ARG A 14 -12.27 21.19 -12.97
CA ARG A 14 -13.51 21.07 -12.18
C ARG A 14 -13.85 19.62 -11.85
N PHE A 15 -13.64 18.71 -12.81
CA PHE A 15 -13.88 17.28 -12.55
C PHE A 15 -12.91 16.72 -11.51
N ILE A 16 -11.62 17.04 -11.63
CA ILE A 16 -10.58 16.61 -10.68
C ILE A 16 -10.88 17.17 -9.28
N GLY A 17 -11.29 18.43 -9.16
CA GLY A 17 -11.66 19.05 -7.88
C GLY A 17 -12.90 18.45 -7.20
N CYS A 18 -13.74 17.72 -7.94
CA CYS A 18 -14.89 17.00 -7.39
C CYS A 18 -14.57 15.57 -6.93
N LEU A 19 -13.34 15.08 -7.15
CA LEU A 19 -12.95 13.72 -6.77
C LEU A 19 -12.45 13.66 -5.31
N PRO A 20 -12.66 12.55 -4.61
CA PRO A 20 -12.06 12.34 -3.30
C PRO A 20 -10.53 12.22 -3.41
N ASP A 21 -9.80 12.68 -2.40
CA ASP A 21 -8.33 12.79 -2.36
C ASP A 21 -7.60 11.51 -2.79
N ASN A 22 -8.17 10.36 -2.43
CA ASN A 22 -7.63 9.03 -2.73
C ASN A 22 -7.63 8.68 -4.23
N ILE A 23 -8.45 9.35 -5.04
CA ILE A 23 -8.49 9.24 -6.50
C ILE A 23 -7.87 10.47 -7.14
N GLN A 24 -8.10 11.65 -6.57
CA GLN A 24 -7.66 12.93 -7.11
C GLN A 24 -6.15 12.96 -7.40
N GLY A 25 -5.31 12.58 -6.44
CA GLY A 25 -3.86 12.58 -6.63
C GLY A 25 -3.39 11.63 -7.74
N HIS A 26 -4.10 10.53 -7.96
CA HIS A 26 -3.78 9.56 -9.02
C HIS A 26 -4.23 10.05 -10.39
N VAL A 27 -5.37 10.75 -10.47
CA VAL A 27 -5.84 11.37 -11.72
C VAL A 27 -4.94 12.53 -12.12
N ILE A 28 -4.49 13.37 -11.18
CA ILE A 28 -3.54 14.46 -11.44
C ILE A 28 -2.21 13.91 -11.99
N ALA A 29 -1.66 12.87 -11.37
CA ALA A 29 -0.41 12.25 -11.82
C ALA A 29 -0.48 11.64 -13.23
N ALA A 30 -1.68 11.33 -13.71
CA ALA A 30 -1.91 10.79 -15.06
C ALA A 30 -2.11 11.89 -16.12
N GLU A 31 -2.11 13.16 -15.72
CA GLU A 31 -2.18 14.35 -16.59
C GLU A 31 -3.20 14.21 -17.75
N PRO A 32 -4.49 13.98 -17.46
CA PRO A 32 -5.48 13.75 -18.50
C PRO A 32 -5.69 15.00 -19.36
N THR A 33 -5.51 14.87 -20.66
CA THR A 33 -5.71 15.96 -21.63
C THR A 33 -7.18 16.20 -21.96
N LYS A 34 -8.05 15.22 -21.65
CA LYS A 34 -9.49 15.25 -21.93
C LYS A 34 -10.28 14.80 -20.71
N LEU A 35 -11.48 15.38 -20.57
CA LEU A 35 -12.41 15.01 -19.50
C LEU A 35 -12.74 13.50 -19.51
N GLN A 36 -12.91 12.91 -20.69
CA GLN A 36 -13.17 11.46 -20.80
C GLN A 36 -12.02 10.60 -20.26
N ASP A 37 -10.77 11.04 -20.44
CA ASP A 37 -9.62 10.32 -19.91
C ASP A 37 -9.61 10.38 -18.38
N ALA A 38 -9.87 11.57 -17.80
CA ALA A 38 -10.01 11.73 -16.35
C ALA A 38 -11.11 10.82 -15.77
N ILE A 39 -12.28 10.76 -16.42
CA ILE A 39 -13.39 9.88 -16.03
C ILE A 39 -12.98 8.41 -16.10
N ARG A 40 -12.32 8.00 -17.19
CA ARG A 40 -11.86 6.61 -17.37
C ARG A 40 -10.85 6.20 -16.30
N ILE A 41 -9.89 7.07 -15.99
CA ILE A 41 -8.87 6.82 -14.95
C ILE A 41 -9.53 6.70 -13.58
N ALA A 42 -10.42 7.64 -13.21
CA ALA A 42 -11.15 7.60 -11.95
C ALA A 42 -11.97 6.30 -11.82
N ASN A 43 -12.69 5.90 -12.88
CA ASN A 43 -13.45 4.65 -12.90
C ASN A 43 -12.58 3.40 -12.76
N ASN A 44 -11.42 3.36 -13.41
CA ASN A 44 -10.49 2.24 -13.28
C ASN A 44 -9.94 2.13 -11.85
N LEU A 45 -9.62 3.25 -11.20
CA LEU A 45 -9.18 3.26 -9.81
C LEU A 45 -10.25 2.75 -8.83
N MET A 46 -11.52 3.09 -9.08
CA MET A 46 -12.65 2.53 -8.33
C MET A 46 -12.83 1.03 -8.56
N ASP A 47 -12.75 0.58 -9.81
CA ASP A 47 -12.86 -0.84 -10.18
C ASP A 47 -11.72 -1.69 -9.61
N GLN A 48 -10.48 -1.17 -9.61
CA GLN A 48 -9.33 -1.84 -9.00
C GLN A 48 -9.49 -2.05 -7.49
N LYS A 49 -10.01 -1.05 -6.77
CA LYS A 49 -10.32 -1.17 -5.34
C LYS A 49 -11.40 -2.25 -5.10
N LEU A 50 -12.41 -2.33 -5.96
CA LEU A 50 -13.46 -3.34 -5.88
C LEU A 50 -12.95 -4.76 -6.20
N LYS A 51 -12.15 -4.91 -7.26
CA LYS A 51 -11.55 -6.19 -7.64
C LYS A 51 -10.55 -6.71 -6.62
N GLY A 52 -9.78 -5.82 -5.98
CA GLY A 52 -8.91 -6.19 -4.86
C GLY A 52 -9.69 -6.80 -3.70
N TYR A 53 -10.88 -6.27 -3.40
CA TYR A 53 -11.78 -6.82 -2.39
C TYR A 53 -12.42 -8.15 -2.81
N ALA A 54 -12.89 -8.28 -4.05
CA ALA A 54 -13.48 -9.51 -4.55
C ALA A 54 -12.48 -10.68 -4.54
N ARG A 55 -11.26 -10.45 -5.06
CA ARG A 55 -10.18 -11.44 -5.03
C ARG A 55 -9.71 -11.74 -3.61
N SER A 56 -9.72 -10.75 -2.71
CA SER A 56 -9.41 -10.97 -1.30
C SER A 56 -10.49 -11.80 -0.61
N ALA A 57 -11.77 -11.56 -0.87
CA ALA A 57 -12.87 -12.36 -0.30
C ALA A 57 -12.83 -13.82 -0.76
N GLU A 58 -12.51 -14.05 -2.04
CA GLU A 58 -12.30 -15.39 -2.59
C GLU A 58 -11.05 -16.06 -1.99
N ASN A 59 -9.91 -15.36 -1.94
CA ASN A 59 -8.69 -15.86 -1.28
C ASN A 59 -8.90 -16.12 0.23
N LYS A 60 -9.76 -15.34 0.91
CA LYS A 60 -10.06 -15.51 2.33
C LYS A 60 -10.91 -16.76 2.57
N ARG A 61 -11.91 -17.03 1.70
CA ARG A 61 -12.66 -18.30 1.71
C ARG A 61 -11.76 -19.49 1.37
N MET A 62 -10.81 -19.37 0.44
CA MET A 62 -9.86 -20.44 0.14
C MET A 62 -8.88 -20.71 1.30
N LEU A 63 -8.43 -19.68 2.03
CA LEU A 63 -7.59 -19.82 3.23
C LEU A 63 -8.34 -20.56 4.34
N GLU A 64 -9.63 -20.27 4.52
CA GLU A 64 -10.47 -20.84 5.59
C GLU A 64 -10.86 -22.30 5.29
N ASN A 65 -10.95 -22.67 4.01
CA ASN A 65 -11.30 -24.02 3.55
C ASN A 65 -10.12 -25.01 3.52
N ASN A 66 -8.89 -24.58 3.80
CA ASN A 66 -7.75 -25.48 3.95
C ASN A 66 -7.03 -25.30 5.31
N PRO A 67 -7.56 -25.87 6.41
CA PRO A 67 -6.86 -25.91 7.69
C PRO A 67 -5.79 -27.00 7.76
N ARG A 68 -5.50 -27.71 6.65
CA ARG A 68 -4.55 -28.83 6.62
C ARG A 68 -3.50 -28.59 5.53
N ASP A 69 -2.43 -27.89 5.88
CA ASP A 69 -1.05 -28.38 5.72
C ASP A 69 -0.03 -27.23 5.72
N ASN A 70 0.11 -26.55 6.86
CA ASN A 70 1.29 -25.72 7.10
C ASN A 70 1.87 -26.03 8.48
N ARG A 71 2.30 -27.27 8.67
CA ARG A 71 3.33 -27.64 9.65
C ARG A 71 4.76 -27.31 9.16
N GLY A 72 4.91 -26.58 8.05
CA GLY A 72 6.19 -26.42 7.36
C GLY A 72 6.78 -25.00 7.26
N GLN A 73 6.13 -23.93 7.74
CA GLN A 73 6.70 -22.58 7.63
C GLN A 73 6.58 -21.72 8.89
N GLN A 74 6.62 -22.36 10.06
CA GLN A 74 7.06 -21.67 11.26
C GLN A 74 8.59 -21.69 11.30
N SER A 75 9.20 -20.50 11.32
CA SER A 75 10.63 -20.20 11.57
C SER A 75 11.58 -19.95 10.38
N VAL A 76 11.31 -18.89 9.60
CA VAL A 76 12.37 -18.14 8.88
C VAL A 76 13.01 -17.09 9.81
N PHE A 77 13.44 -17.51 11.01
CA PHE A 77 14.31 -16.71 11.86
C PHE A 77 15.41 -17.59 12.44
N LYS A 78 16.15 -18.25 11.54
CA LYS A 78 17.51 -18.74 11.83
C LYS A 78 18.45 -17.52 11.82
N ARG A 79 18.49 -16.77 12.92
CA ARG A 79 19.63 -15.88 13.20
C ARG A 79 20.64 -16.65 14.04
N GLN A 80 21.61 -17.22 13.34
CA GLN A 80 22.86 -17.69 13.89
C GLN A 80 23.58 -16.50 14.55
N LYS A 81 23.69 -16.49 15.88
CA LYS A 81 24.71 -15.72 16.59
C LYS A 81 25.37 -16.64 17.62
N VAL A 82 26.56 -17.09 17.22
CA VAL A 82 27.78 -17.31 18.01
C VAL A 82 27.56 -17.60 19.50
N GLY A 83 27.86 -18.85 19.88
CA GLY A 83 28.13 -19.22 21.26
C GLY A 83 29.29 -18.40 21.80
N GLY A 84 29.05 -17.76 22.95
CA GLY A 84 30.01 -16.97 23.67
C GLY A 84 29.49 -16.68 25.08
N HIS A 85 29.24 -17.74 25.85
CA HIS A 85 29.14 -17.61 27.30
C HIS A 85 30.55 -17.80 27.88
N ASN A 86 31.10 -16.75 28.49
CA ASN A 86 32.18 -16.76 29.50
C ASN A 86 32.06 -15.39 30.22
N VAL A 87 31.31 -15.29 31.32
CA VAL A 87 31.74 -15.47 32.73
C VAL A 87 32.77 -14.44 33.21
N ALA A 88 32.46 -13.86 34.38
CA ALA A 88 33.27 -13.03 35.27
C ALA A 88 33.39 -11.52 34.93
N ARG A 89 32.38 -10.75 35.32
CA ARG A 89 32.61 -9.35 35.74
C ARG A 89 32.74 -9.34 37.26
N ALA A 90 33.98 -9.40 37.73
CA ALA A 90 34.30 -9.25 39.14
C ALA A 90 33.84 -7.87 39.64
N TYR A 91 33.32 -7.83 40.87
CA TYR A 91 33.03 -6.61 41.59
C TYR A 91 34.34 -5.85 41.84
N THR A 92 34.47 -4.66 41.26
CA THR A 92 35.44 -3.67 41.75
C THR A 92 34.69 -2.77 42.72
N ALA A 93 35.08 -2.85 43.99
CA ALA A 93 34.65 -1.93 45.02
C ALA A 93 35.06 -0.51 44.63
N LEU A 94 34.13 0.45 44.71
CA LEU A 94 34.41 1.86 44.62
C LEU A 94 34.22 2.47 46.02
N GLU A 95 35.34 2.73 46.71
CA GLU A 95 35.41 3.61 47.87
C GLU A 95 35.27 5.06 47.41
N ILE A 96 34.15 5.72 47.72
CA ILE A 96 33.89 7.18 47.71
C ILE A 96 32.64 7.34 48.61
N ILE A 97 32.58 7.99 49.79
CA ILE A 97 33.37 8.93 50.61
C ILE A 97 33.26 8.48 52.07
#